data_AF-A0A509BMV7-F1
#
_entry.id   AF-A0A509BMV7-F1
#
_cell.length_a   1.000
_cell.length_b   1.000
_cell.length_c   1.000
_cell.angle_alpha   90.00
_cell.angle_beta   90.00
_cell.angle_gamma   90.00
#
_symmetry.space_group_name_H-M   'P 1'
#
loop_
_entity.id
_entity.type
_entity.pdbx_description
1 polymer ?
#
loop_
_entity_poly.entity_id
_entity_poly.type
_entity_poly.pdbx_seq_one_letter_code
_entity_poly.pdbx_strand_id
1 'polypeptide(L)' 'MDFDTIMEKAYEEYFESLDEGEEALSFSEFLLALSANG' A
#
# COMPACT_ATOMS: atom_id res chain seq x y z
N MET A 1 15.65 10.45 1.65
CA MET A 1 14.93 9.69 0.62
C MET A 1 13.94 10.65 0.00
N ASP A 2 13.95 10.78 -1.32
CA ASP A 2 12.96 11.57 -2.04
C ASP A 2 11.57 10.91 -1.93
N PHE A 3 10.52 11.69 -2.16
CA PHE A 3 9.13 11.25 -2.04
C PHE A 3 8.80 10.11 -3.03
N ASP A 4 9.41 10.16 -4.22
CA ASP A 4 9.21 9.17 -5.27
C ASP A 4 9.78 7.80 -4.86
N THR A 5 10.96 7.75 -4.23
CA THR A 5 11.56 6.53 -3.68
C THR A 5 10.73 5.94 -2.53
N ILE A 6 10.06 6.79 -1.73
CA ILE A 6 9.19 6.31 -0.65
C ILE A 6 7.92 5.69 -1.23
N MET A 7 7.34 6.31 -2.26
CA MET A 7 6.15 5.78 -2.93
C MET A 7 6.45 4.49 -3.70
N GLU A 8 7.57 4.41 -4.43
CA GLU A 8 7.98 3.18 -5.14
C GLU A 8 8.10 2.00 -4.18
N LYS A 9 8.76 2.17 -3.04
CA LYS A 9 8.87 1.11 -2.02
C LYS A 9 7.54 0.66 -1.45
N ALA A 10 6.65 1.62 -1.17
CA ALA A 10 5.31 1.29 -0.66
C ALA A 10 4.47 0.53 -1.70
N TYR A 11 4.65 0.83 -2.99
CA TYR A 11 4.04 0.06 -4.07
C TYR A 11 4.63 -1.34 -4.19
N GLU A 12 5.96 -1.48 -4.17
CA GLU A 12 6.64 -2.78 -4.22
C GLU A 12 6.20 -3.69 -3.08
N GLU A 13 6.22 -3.23 -1.83
CA GLU A 13 5.79 -4.00 -0.66
C GLU A 13 4.30 -4.42 -0.74
N TYR A 14 3.43 -3.53 -1.24
CA TYR A 14 2.01 -3.86 -1.44
C TYR A 14 1.83 -4.95 -2.50
N PHE A 15 2.56 -4.89 -3.62
CA PHE A 15 2.42 -5.91 -4.68
C PHE A 15 3.11 -7.23 -4.32
N GLU A 16 4.20 -7.20 -3.54
CA GLU A 16 4.82 -8.40 -2.98
C GLU A 16 3.87 -9.11 -2.00
N SER A 17 3.18 -8.38 -1.14
CA SER A 17 2.22 -8.99 -0.21
C SER A 17 1.03 -9.64 -0.95
N LEU A 18 0.61 -9.06 -2.08
CA LEU A 18 -0.38 -9.66 -2.98
C LEU A 18 0.10 -10.96 -3.65
N ASP A 19 1.37 -11.03 -4.06
CA ASP A 19 1.96 -12.23 -4.70
C ASP A 19 2.17 -13.37 -3.67
N GLU A 20 2.40 -13.02 -2.41
CA GLU A 20 2.40 -13.95 -1.27
C GLU A 20 1.00 -14.47 -0.90
N GLY A 21 -0.05 -13.99 -1.58
CA GLY A 21 -1.42 -14.46 -1.42
C GLY A 21 -2.19 -13.75 -0.30
N GLU A 22 -1.71 -12.60 0.20
CA GLU A 22 -2.54 -11.72 1.01
C GLU A 22 -3.67 -11.13 0.15
N GLU A 23 -4.88 -11.07 0.73
CA GLU A 23 -6.01 -10.47 0.03
C GLU A 23 -5.75 -8.99 -0.21
N ALA A 24 -5.92 -8.56 -1.47
CA ALA A 24 -5.87 -7.14 -1.78
C ALA A 24 -6.88 -6.39 -0.92
N LEU A 25 -6.40 -5.34 -0.25
CA LEU A 25 -7.29 -4.39 0.40
C LEU A 25 -8.34 -3.95 -0.61
N SER A 26 -9.61 -4.10 -0.25
CA SER A 26 -10.69 -3.53 -1.03
C SER A 26 -10.50 -2.02 -1.13
N PHE A 27 -11.03 -1.40 -2.19
CA PHE A 27 -10.93 0.05 -2.38
C PHE A 27 -11.42 0.85 -1.16
N SER A 28 -12.41 0.34 -0.42
CA SER A 28 -12.86 0.94 0.84
C SER A 28 -11.85 0.82 1.97
N GLU A 29 -11.15 -0.29 2.10
CA GLU A 29 -10.13 -0.50 3.13
C GLU A 29 -8.87 0.33 2.85
N PHE A 30 -8.50 0.48 1.58
CA PHE A 30 -7.43 1.37 1.16
C PHE A 30 -7.71 2.84 1.52
N LEU A 31 -8.93 3.33 1.24
CA LEU A 31 -9.33 4.68 1.62
C LEU A 31 -9.36 4.88 3.14
N LEU A 32 -9.81 3.87 3.90
CA LEU A 32 -9.78 3.90 5.36
C LEU A 32 -8.35 3.97 5.89
N ALA A 33 -7.44 3.14 5.40
CA ALA A 33 -6.03 3.14 5.78
C ALA A 33 -5.34 4.49 5.48
N LEU A 34 -5.66 5.10 4.33
CA LEU A 34 -5.20 6.46 3.99
C LEU A 34 -5.74 7.54 4.94
N SER A 35 -7.02 7.42 5.35
CA SER A 35 -7.65 8.39 6.25
C SER A 35 -7.28 8.23 7.73
N ALA A 36 -6.84 7.03 8.14
CA ALA A 36 -6.45 6.73 9.52
C ALA A 36 -5.08 7.30 9.91
N ASN A 37 -4.28 7.76 8.94
CA ASN A 37 -3.00 8.42 9.15
C ASN A 37 -3.09 9.96 9.18
N GLY A 38 -4.31 10.52 9.27
CA GLY A 38 -4.60 11.95 9.41
C GLY A 38 -4.77 12.40 10.86
#